data_AF-Q6W1D1-F1
#
_entry.id   AF-Q6W1D1-F1
#
_cell.length_a   1.000
_cell.length_b   1.000
_cell.length_c   1.000
_cell.angle_alpha   90.00
_cell.angle_beta   90.00
_cell.angle_gamma   90.00
#
_symmetry.space_group_name_H-M   'P 1'
#
loop_
_entity.id
_entity.type
_entity.pdbx_description
1 polymer ?
#
loop_
_entity_poly.entity_id
_entity_poly.type
_entity_poly.pdbx_seq_one_letter_code
_entity_poly.pdbx_strand_id
1 'polypeptide(L)'
;MKVLLDEGVLTLRGEKKSDTEDKERRFTERYYGRFERRLALGRQVDENKVAATFKNGVLAVPLPKTEKARANVKRISIDRDK
;
A
#
# COMPACT_ATOMS: atom_id res chain seq x y z
N MET A 1 10.99 5.72 6.76
CA MET A 1 9.93 5.00 6.01
C MET A 1 10.32 5.00 4.53
N LYS A 2 10.12 3.88 3.83
CA LYS A 2 10.52 3.68 2.43
C LYS A 2 9.39 2.99 1.67
N VAL A 3 9.17 3.42 0.43
CA VAL A 3 8.23 2.81 -0.52
C VAL A 3 9.01 2.41 -1.77
N LEU A 4 8.83 1.18 -2.22
CA LEU A 4 9.47 0.61 -3.40
C LEU A 4 8.41 -0.05 -4.26
N LEU A 5 8.50 0.14 -5.58
CA LEU A 5 7.74 -0.63 -6.55
C LEU A 5 8.77 -1.37 -7.42
N ASP A 6 8.67 -2.70 -7.42
CA ASP A 6 9.61 -3.57 -8.13
C ASP A 6 8.84 -4.81 -8.62
N GLU A 7 8.94 -5.12 -9.91
CA GLU A 7 8.27 -6.26 -10.57
C GLU A 7 6.77 -6.42 -10.20
N GLY A 8 6.03 -5.31 -10.11
CA GLY A 8 4.61 -5.32 -9.75
C GLY A 8 4.30 -5.58 -8.27
N VAL A 9 5.32 -5.53 -7.41
CA VAL A 9 5.20 -5.65 -5.96
C VAL A 9 5.50 -4.29 -5.30
N LEU A 10 4.50 -3.74 -4.60
CA LEU A 10 4.67 -2.58 -3.76
C LEU A 10 5.18 -3.02 -2.38
N THR A 11 6.36 -2.55 -2.00
CA THR A 11 6.98 -2.84 -0.70
C THR A 11 7.02 -1.57 0.16
N LEU A 12 6.39 -1.64 1.33
CA LEU A 12 6.42 -0.61 2.37
C LEU A 12 7.35 -1.06 3.49
N ARG A 13 8.31 -0.23 3.87
CA ARG A 13 9.20 -0.49 5.01
C ARG A 13 9.23 0.71 5.94
N GLY A 14 9.27 0.47 7.23
CA GLY A 14 9.46 1.52 8.20
C GLY A 14 9.77 1.00 9.59
N GLU A 15 9.97 1.93 10.49
CA GLU A 15 10.18 1.64 11.90
C GLU A 15 9.37 2.68 12.68
N LYS A 16 8.57 2.20 13.62
CA LYS A 16 7.88 3.05 14.58
C LYS A 16 8.60 2.93 15.92
N LYS A 17 9.30 3.98 16.31
CA LYS A 17 10.02 4.03 17.59
C LYS A 17 9.04 4.25 18.74
N SER A 18 9.37 3.70 19.91
CA SER A 18 8.71 4.05 21.16
C SER A 18 9.33 5.33 21.69
N ASP A 19 8.52 6.35 21.95
CA ASP A 19 8.97 7.58 22.64
C ASP A 19 8.95 7.41 24.18
N THR A 20 8.67 6.20 24.66
CA THR A 20 8.45 5.93 26.08
C THR A 20 9.60 5.10 26.63
N GLU A 21 10.44 5.75 27.44
CA GLU A 21 11.45 5.14 28.33
C GLU A 21 10.86 4.86 29.73
N ASP A 22 9.54 4.84 29.84
CA ASP A 22 8.81 4.70 31.10
C ASP A 22 8.85 3.23 31.54
N LYS A 23 9.86 2.89 32.34
CA LYS A 23 10.12 1.54 32.88
C LYS A 23 8.96 1.02 33.74
N GLU A 24 8.00 1.86 34.14
CA GLU A 24 6.83 1.47 34.93
C GLU A 24 5.63 1.02 34.08
N ARG A 25 5.60 1.31 32.78
CA ARG A 25 4.51 0.87 31.89
C ARG A 25 4.67 -0.60 31.53
N ARG A 26 3.93 -1.45 32.25
CA ARG A 26 3.94 -2.91 32.08
C ARG A 26 3.26 -3.40 30.80
N PHE A 27 2.42 -2.59 30.16
CA PHE A 27 1.67 -2.98 28.96
C PHE A 27 1.46 -1.81 28.01
N THR A 28 1.46 -2.09 26.71
CA THR A 28 1.11 -1.13 25.65
C THR A 28 0.32 -1.83 24.56
N GLU A 29 -0.81 -1.26 24.16
CA GLU A 29 -1.62 -1.74 23.02
C GLU A 29 -1.03 -1.28 21.68
N ARG A 30 -0.03 -0.39 21.73
CA ARG A 30 0.60 0.18 20.54
C ARG A 30 1.74 -0.72 20.07
N TYR A 31 1.63 -1.21 18.85
CA TYR A 31 2.74 -1.86 18.17
C TYR A 31 3.87 -0.86 17.87
N TYR A 32 5.09 -1.25 18.18
CA TYR A 32 6.35 -0.56 17.92
C TYR A 32 7.34 -1.50 17.23
N GLY A 33 8.39 -0.94 16.63
CA GLY A 33 9.43 -1.68 15.93
C GLY A 33 9.34 -1.57 14.41
N ARG A 34 10.11 -2.41 13.73
CA ARG A 34 10.20 -2.46 12.28
C ARG A 34 8.96 -3.12 11.70
N PHE A 35 8.47 -2.58 10.60
CA PHE A 35 7.38 -3.16 9.83
C PHE A 35 7.76 -3.23 8.36
N GLU A 36 7.28 -4.30 7.72
CA GLU A 36 7.33 -4.48 6.28
C GLU A 36 5.98 -4.99 5.80
N ARG A 37 5.48 -4.43 4.70
CA ARG A 37 4.30 -4.93 4.00
C ARG A 37 4.62 -5.02 2.52
N ARG A 38 4.33 -6.17 1.91
CA ARG A 38 4.47 -6.40 0.46
C ARG A 38 3.10 -6.65 -0.14
N LEU A 39 2.81 -5.99 -1.24
CA LEU A 39 1.51 -6.02 -1.92
C LEU A 39 1.73 -6.28 -3.41
N ALA A 40 1.32 -7.44 -3.91
CA ALA A 40 1.27 -7.70 -5.34
C ALA A 40 0.08 -6.95 -5.95
N LEU A 41 0.32 -6.13 -6.99
CA LEU A 41 -0.70 -5.21 -7.51
C LEU A 41 -1.69 -5.85 -8.49
N GLY A 42 -1.40 -7.05 -8.99
CA GLY A 42 -2.27 -7.86 -9.84
C GLY A 42 -2.58 -7.28 -11.22
N ARG A 43 -2.16 -6.05 -11.50
CA ARG A 43 -2.31 -5.33 -12.78
C ARG A 43 -1.11 -4.41 -12.98
N GLN A 44 -0.83 -4.12 -14.25
CA GLN A 44 0.26 -3.20 -14.60
C GLN A 44 -0.07 -1.76 -14.16
N VAL A 45 0.93 -1.12 -13.56
CA VAL A 45 0.90 0.28 -13.10
C VAL A 45 1.81 1.11 -14.00
N ASP A 46 1.42 2.36 -14.23
CA ASP A 46 2.26 3.36 -14.89
C ASP A 46 3.26 3.91 -13.86
N GLU A 47 4.43 3.28 -13.79
CA GLU A 47 5.47 3.54 -12.79
C GLU A 47 5.96 4.99 -12.79
N ASN A 48 5.97 5.63 -13.96
CA ASN A 48 6.37 7.03 -14.13
C ASN A 48 5.41 8.03 -13.44
N LYS A 49 4.21 7.58 -13.07
CA LYS A 49 3.18 8.40 -12.42
C LYS A 49 2.88 7.97 -10.99
N VAL A 50 3.68 7.07 -10.43
CA VAL A 50 3.55 6.69 -9.02
C VAL A 50 4.07 7.82 -8.15
N ALA A 51 3.30 8.16 -7.12
CA ALA A 51 3.68 9.14 -6.11
C ALA A 51 3.38 8.59 -4.72
N ALA A 52 3.96 9.20 -3.69
CA ALA A 52 3.68 8.88 -2.30
C ALA A 52 3.59 10.15 -1.48
N THR A 53 2.56 10.27 -0.64
CA THR A 53 2.39 11.38 0.30
C THR A 53 2.12 10.87 1.69
N PHE A 54 2.75 11.47 2.70
CA PHE A 54 2.52 11.14 4.10
C PHE A 54 2.01 12.37 4.83
N LYS A 55 0.77 12.31 5.31
CA LYS A 55 0.12 13.43 6.01
C LYS A 55 -0.73 12.88 7.15
N ASN A 56 -0.60 13.48 8.33
CA ASN A 56 -1.38 13.16 9.52
C ASN A 56 -1.38 11.66 9.87
N GLY A 57 -0.23 10.99 9.76
CA GLY A 57 -0.10 9.56 10.08
C GLY A 57 -0.56 8.60 8.96
N VAL A 58 -1.03 9.10 7.83
CA VAL A 58 -1.52 8.29 6.71
C VAL A 58 -0.57 8.40 5.52
N LEU A 59 -0.13 7.24 5.01
CA LEU A 59 0.62 7.14 3.77
C LEU A 59 -0.33 6.81 2.62
N ALA A 60 -0.44 7.71 1.65
CA ALA A 60 -1.17 7.50 0.42
C ALA A 60 -0.19 7.24 -0.74
N VAL A 61 -0.42 6.16 -1.48
CA VAL A 61 0.39 5.78 -2.65
C VAL A 61 -0.55 5.58 -3.85
N PRO A 62 -0.85 6.63 -4.64
CA PRO A 62 -1.58 6.46 -5.89
C PRO A 62 -0.79 5.58 -6.89
N LEU A 63 -1.46 4.55 -7.41
CA LEU A 63 -0.91 3.58 -8.37
C LEU A 63 -1.77 3.60 -9.65
N PRO A 64 -1.53 4.53 -10.59
CA PRO A 64 -2.32 4.62 -11.81
C PRO A 64 -2.14 3.38 -12.67
N LYS A 65 -3.23 2.73 -13.08
CA LYS A 65 -3.16 1.61 -14.04
C LYS A 65 -2.69 2.11 -15.41
N THR A 66 -1.87 1.31 -16.09
CA THR A 66 -1.52 1.53 -17.51
C THR A 66 -2.76 1.48 -18.40
N GLU A 67 -2.69 2.07 -19.60
CA GLU A 67 -3.77 2.02 -20.58
C GLU A 67 -4.14 0.58 -20.95
N LYS A 68 -3.12 -0.27 -21.18
CA LYS A 68 -3.29 -1.71 -21.44
C LYS A 68 -4.03 -2.42 -20.30
N ALA A 69 -3.70 -2.13 -19.05
CA ALA A 69 -4.38 -2.71 -17.88
C ALA A 69 -5.83 -2.23 -17.72
N ARG A 70 -6.18 -1.04 -18.23
CA ARG A 70 -7.56 -0.54 -18.26
C ARG A 70 -8.38 -1.18 -19.38
N ALA A 71 -7.79 -1.37 -20.56
CA ALA A 71 -8.45 -1.98 -21.71
C ALA A 71 -8.85 -3.45 -21.47
N ASN A 72 -8.10 -4.18 -20.64
CA ASN A 72 -8.36 -5.60 -20.32
C ASN A 72 -9.54 -5.83 -19.36
N VAL A 73 -10.40 -4.82 -19.11
CA VAL A 73 -11.61 -4.98 -18.31
C VAL A 73 -12.78 -5.31 -19.23
N LYS A 74 -13.17 -6.58 -19.29
CA LYS A 74 -14.38 -7.01 -20.00
C LYS A 74 -15.58 -6.90 -19.07
N ARG A 75 -16.53 -6.02 -19.39
CA ARG A 75 -17.85 -6.04 -18.76
C ARG A 75 -18.63 -7.21 -19.33
N ILE A 76 -19.17 -8.07 -18.47
CA ILE A 76 -20.05 -9.17 -18.86
C ILE A 76 -21.47 -8.71 -18.55
N SER A 77 -22.34 -8.70 -19.56
CA SER A 77 -23.77 -8.43 -19.37
C SER A 77 -24.42 -9.62 -18.66
N ILE A 78 -25.29 -9.34 -17.69
CA ILE A 78 -26.13 -10.37 -17.07
C ILE A 78 -27.37 -10.48 -17.94
N ASP A 79 -27.56 -11.65 -18.55
CA ASP A 79 -28.82 -11.97 -19.22
C ASP A 79 -29.89 -12.30 -18.16
N ARG A 80 -31.09 -11.78 -18.35
CA ARG A 80 -32.24 -12.03 -17.46
C ARG A 80 -33.36 -12.58 -18.32
N ASP A 81 -33.39 -13.90 -18.44
CA ASP A 81 -34.54 -14.60 -19.03
C ASP A 81 -35.81 -14.30 -18.22
N LYS A 82 -36.92 -14.17 -18.95
CA LYS A 82 -38.21 -13.63 -18.50
C LYS A 82 -39.14 -14.73 -17.98
#